data_AF-A0AAQ3NNR8-F1
#
_entry.id   AF-A0AAQ3NNR8-F1
#
_cell.length_a   1.000
_cell.length_b   1.000
_cell.length_c   1.000
_cell.angle_alpha   90.00
_cell.angle_beta   90.00
_cell.angle_gamma   90.00
#
_symmetry.space_group_name_H-M   'P 1'
#
loop_
_entity.id
_entity.type
_entity.pdbx_description
1 polymer ?
#
loop_
_entity_poly.entity_id
_entity_poly.type
_entity_poly.pdbx_seq_one_letter_code
_entity_poly.pdbx_strand_id
1 'polypeptide(L)'
;MSFSSDSDHRPLREIPGSYGLPFFGPILDRHNYFYHEGRDKFFASRISRHNSTVIRTNMPPGPFISSDPRVIALLDGASFPVLFDNNKVEKFNVLDGTFMPSTKFTGGFRVCAYLDTTEPNHELIKDFFLQALARRKDSFLPLFRNCLRESFAEIEDQLSKNTEAGFNDVFSQASFNFMFRLFCDNRDPSHTNLASKVSVY
;
A
#
# COMPACT_ATOMS: atom_id res chain seq x y z
N MET A 1 48.30 2.00 -5.75
CA MET A 1 47.38 1.19 -4.94
C MET A 1 46.28 0.71 -5.86
N SER A 2 46.32 -0.56 -6.23
CA SER A 2 45.32 -1.19 -7.11
C SER A 2 44.01 -1.36 -6.34
N PHE A 3 42.93 -0.74 -6.81
CA PHE A 3 41.58 -1.10 -6.38
C PHE A 3 41.32 -2.53 -6.87
N SER A 4 41.35 -3.49 -5.94
CA SER A 4 40.81 -4.83 -6.16
C SER A 4 39.30 -4.67 -6.32
N SER A 5 38.82 -4.91 -7.54
CA SER A 5 37.41 -5.20 -7.80
C SER A 5 37.14 -6.63 -7.34
N ASP A 6 37.01 -6.83 -6.03
CA ASP A 6 36.51 -8.08 -5.51
C ASP A 6 35.01 -8.12 -5.81
N SER A 7 34.63 -8.82 -6.88
CA SER A 7 33.24 -9.17 -7.11
C SER A 7 32.79 -10.03 -5.93
N ASP A 8 31.94 -9.46 -5.07
CA ASP A 8 31.36 -10.07 -3.87
C ASP A 8 30.61 -11.37 -4.25
N HIS A 9 31.35 -12.46 -4.45
CA HIS A 9 30.84 -13.76 -4.91
C HIS A 9 30.18 -14.48 -3.74
N ARG A 10 28.92 -14.12 -3.47
CA ARG A 10 28.08 -14.85 -2.53
C ARG A 10 27.80 -16.26 -3.08
N PRO A 11 27.87 -17.31 -2.24
CA PRO A 11 27.57 -18.66 -2.68
C PRO A 11 26.11 -18.76 -3.13
N LEU A 12 25.88 -19.36 -4.30
CA LEU A 12 24.53 -19.67 -4.76
C LEU A 12 23.91 -20.71 -3.81
N ARG A 13 22.70 -20.43 -3.34
CA ARG A 13 21.93 -21.30 -2.46
C ARG A 13 20.52 -21.48 -3.01
N GLU A 14 19.94 -22.65 -2.77
CA GLU A 14 18.51 -22.84 -2.99
C GLU A 14 17.72 -21.95 -2.04
N ILE A 15 16.62 -21.36 -2.54
CA ILE A 15 15.73 -20.55 -1.70
C ILE A 15 14.96 -21.48 -0.75
N PRO A 16 15.18 -21.38 0.57
CA PRO A 16 14.55 -22.26 1.55
C PRO A 16 13.07 -21.93 1.72
N GLY A 17 12.34 -22.83 2.39
CA GLY A 17 10.90 -22.72 2.62
C GLY A 17 10.09 -23.67 1.73
N SER A 18 8.79 -23.79 2.03
CA SER A 18 7.86 -24.66 1.30
C SER A 18 6.48 -24.01 1.27
N TYR A 19 5.69 -24.35 0.26
CA TYR A 19 4.30 -23.90 0.14
C TYR A 19 3.31 -24.87 0.83
N GLY A 20 3.81 -25.95 1.42
CA GLY A 20 2.98 -26.98 2.04
C GLY A 20 2.19 -27.81 1.03
N LEU A 21 1.16 -28.52 1.52
CA LEU A 21 0.26 -29.27 0.64
C LEU A 21 -0.58 -28.29 -0.21
N PRO A 22 -0.88 -28.62 -1.48
CA PRO A 22 -1.79 -27.84 -2.30
C PRO A 22 -3.10 -27.56 -1.55
N PHE A 23 -3.66 -26.36 -1.72
CA PHE A 23 -4.86 -25.87 -1.04
C PHE A 23 -4.73 -25.65 0.48
N PHE A 24 -4.18 -26.61 1.23
CA PHE A 24 -4.09 -26.54 2.70
C PHE A 24 -2.95 -25.67 3.23
N GLY A 25 -1.79 -25.68 2.55
CA GLY A 25 -0.64 -24.85 2.92
C GLY A 25 -0.97 -23.35 2.99
N PRO A 26 -1.57 -22.77 1.93
CA PRO A 26 -2.01 -21.38 1.94
C PRO A 26 -3.03 -21.04 3.04
N ILE A 27 -3.95 -21.97 3.35
CA ILE A 27 -4.94 -21.77 4.42
C ILE A 27 -4.24 -21.69 5.78
N LEU A 28 -3.34 -22.63 6.07
CA LEU A 28 -2.57 -22.65 7.31
C LEU A 28 -1.71 -21.38 7.44
N ASP A 29 -0.98 -21.02 6.40
CA ASP A 29 -0.16 -19.81 6.40
C ASP A 29 -0.99 -18.56 6.59
N ARG A 30 -2.16 -18.45 5.94
CA ARG A 30 -3.10 -17.34 6.14
C ARG A 30 -3.60 -17.26 7.58
N HIS A 31 -3.91 -18.40 8.22
CA HIS A 31 -4.31 -18.42 9.62
C HIS A 31 -3.18 -18.00 10.56
N ASN A 32 -1.95 -18.44 10.27
CA ASN A 32 -0.77 -18.04 11.04
C ASN A 32 -0.47 -16.54 10.89
N TYR A 33 -0.60 -16.02 9.67
CA TYR A 33 -0.38 -14.61 9.36
C TYR A 33 -1.34 -13.67 10.09
N PHE A 34 -2.63 -14.03 10.19
CA PHE A 34 -3.65 -13.17 10.79
C PHE A 34 -3.96 -13.46 12.27
N TYR A 35 -3.87 -14.70 12.73
CA TYR A 35 -4.47 -15.10 14.01
C TYR A 35 -3.49 -15.76 14.98
N HIS A 36 -2.70 -16.75 14.55
CA HIS A 36 -1.86 -17.51 15.49
C HIS A 36 -0.50 -16.85 15.78
N GLU A 37 0.17 -16.33 14.75
CA GLU A 37 1.48 -15.69 14.91
C GLU A 37 1.34 -14.15 14.87
N GLY A 38 0.54 -13.65 13.93
CA GLY A 38 0.53 -12.24 13.54
C GLY A 38 1.63 -11.92 12.53
N ARG A 39 1.46 -10.80 11.81
CA ARG A 39 2.25 -10.45 10.60
C ARG A 39 3.76 -10.46 10.82
N ASP A 40 4.25 -9.80 11.87
CA ASP A 40 5.68 -9.65 12.09
C ASP A 40 6.33 -10.98 12.53
N LYS A 41 5.67 -11.70 13.45
CA LYS A 41 6.15 -12.99 13.94
C LYS A 41 6.11 -14.07 12.85
N PHE A 42 5.12 -14.01 11.94
CA PHE A 42 5.02 -14.89 10.78
C PHE A 42 6.31 -14.89 9.95
N PHE A 43 6.88 -13.71 9.66
CA PHE A 43 8.12 -13.61 8.92
C PHE A 43 9.35 -13.90 9.81
N ALA A 44 9.41 -13.34 11.03
CA ALA A 44 10.55 -13.53 11.93
C ALA A 44 10.79 -15.01 12.29
N SER A 45 9.72 -15.78 12.48
CA SER A 45 9.80 -17.23 12.77
C SER A 45 10.37 -18.01 11.57
N ARG A 46 10.01 -17.63 10.34
CA ARG A 46 10.52 -18.24 9.10
C ARG A 46 11.97 -17.87 8.84
N ILE A 47 12.36 -16.63 9.09
CA ILE A 47 13.78 -16.20 9.02
C ILE A 47 14.62 -17.06 9.96
N SER A 48 14.18 -17.20 11.21
CA SER A 48 14.89 -17.98 12.22
C SER A 48 14.97 -19.47 11.85
N ARG A 49 13.86 -20.05 11.38
CA ARG A 49 13.77 -21.47 10.97
C ARG A 49 14.66 -21.81 9.78
N HIS A 50 14.75 -20.91 8.81
CA HIS A 50 15.48 -21.15 7.56
C HIS A 50 16.89 -20.55 7.54
N ASN A 51 17.25 -19.78 8.57
CA ASN A 51 18.49 -19.00 8.63
C ASN A 51 18.72 -18.19 7.33
N SER A 52 17.66 -17.55 6.83
CA SER A 52 17.63 -16.82 5.57
C SER A 52 16.61 -15.70 5.62
N THR A 53 16.90 -14.59 4.95
CA THR A 53 15.96 -13.46 4.74
C THR A 53 15.28 -13.52 3.37
N VAL A 54 15.62 -14.51 2.54
CA VAL A 54 14.96 -14.82 1.26
C VAL A 54 14.31 -16.20 1.38
N ILE A 55 12.97 -16.25 1.41
CA ILE A 55 12.22 -17.46 1.80
C ILE A 55 10.99 -17.67 0.91
N ARG A 56 10.71 -18.92 0.53
CA ARG A 56 9.44 -19.35 -0.06
C ARG A 56 8.35 -19.42 1.01
N THR A 57 7.22 -18.75 0.78
CA THR A 57 6.06 -18.79 1.67
C THR A 57 4.77 -18.56 0.88
N ASN A 58 3.62 -18.96 1.42
CA ASN A 58 2.35 -18.47 0.90
C ASN A 58 2.00 -17.12 1.53
N MET A 59 1.28 -16.28 0.80
CA MET A 59 0.68 -15.04 1.29
C MET A 59 -0.85 -15.06 1.13
N PRO A 60 -1.60 -14.41 2.04
CA PRO A 60 -3.02 -14.15 1.83
C PRO A 60 -3.26 -13.38 0.52
N PRO A 61 -4.45 -13.47 -0.11
CA PRO A 61 -5.71 -13.99 0.43
C PRO A 61 -6.11 -15.41 -0.03
N GLY A 62 -5.23 -16.17 -0.70
CA GLY A 62 -5.55 -17.47 -1.30
C GLY A 62 -6.24 -18.48 -0.33
N PRO A 63 -6.93 -19.50 -0.87
CA PRO A 63 -6.93 -19.92 -2.28
C PRO A 63 -8.11 -19.40 -3.13
N PHE A 64 -9.16 -18.86 -2.52
CA PHE A 64 -10.39 -18.53 -3.27
C PHE A 64 -10.35 -17.16 -3.96
N ILE A 65 -9.63 -16.21 -3.37
CA ILE A 65 -9.48 -14.86 -3.91
C ILE A 65 -8.24 -14.78 -4.82
N SER A 66 -7.14 -15.41 -4.40
CA SER A 66 -5.91 -15.50 -5.17
C SER A 66 -5.73 -16.90 -5.74
N SER A 67 -5.55 -16.99 -7.06
CA SER A 67 -5.30 -18.24 -7.78
C SER A 67 -3.91 -18.82 -7.52
N ASP A 68 -2.93 -17.99 -7.16
CA ASP A 68 -1.59 -18.42 -6.78
C ASP A 68 -1.06 -17.60 -5.57
N PRO A 69 -1.09 -18.16 -4.35
CA PRO A 69 -0.64 -17.46 -3.15
C PRO A 69 0.89 -17.56 -2.93
N ARG A 70 1.62 -18.26 -3.80
CA ARG A 70 3.03 -18.60 -3.58
C ARG A 70 3.92 -17.41 -3.89
N VAL A 71 4.79 -17.02 -2.96
CA VAL A 71 5.76 -15.93 -3.15
C VAL A 71 7.16 -16.31 -2.66
N ILE A 72 8.15 -15.52 -3.10
CA ILE A 72 9.46 -15.44 -2.47
C ILE A 72 9.49 -14.13 -1.69
N ALA A 73 9.53 -14.22 -0.36
CA ALA A 73 9.67 -13.07 0.51
C ALA A 73 11.12 -12.57 0.53
N LEU A 74 11.30 -11.25 0.40
CA LEU A 74 12.58 -10.55 0.48
C LEU A 74 12.56 -9.69 1.75
N LEU A 75 13.28 -10.13 2.79
CA LEU A 75 13.12 -9.63 4.16
C LEU A 75 14.38 -8.94 4.69
N ASP A 76 15.25 -8.45 3.79
CA ASP A 76 16.44 -7.67 4.12
C ASP A 76 16.69 -6.55 3.11
N GLY A 77 17.45 -5.53 3.53
CA GLY A 77 17.72 -4.34 2.72
C GLY A 77 18.63 -4.56 1.51
N ALA A 78 19.30 -5.71 1.40
CA ALA A 78 20.13 -6.03 0.23
C ALA A 78 19.30 -6.70 -0.88
N SER A 79 18.34 -7.55 -0.52
CA SER A 79 17.46 -8.23 -1.49
C SER A 79 16.26 -7.38 -1.91
N PHE A 80 15.64 -6.65 -0.99
CA PHE A 80 14.41 -5.87 -1.23
C PHE A 80 14.48 -4.89 -2.43
N PRO A 81 15.58 -4.16 -2.69
CA PRO A 81 15.64 -3.18 -3.77
C PRO A 81 15.40 -3.74 -5.18
N VAL A 82 15.50 -5.05 -5.40
CA VAL A 82 15.14 -5.68 -6.68
C VAL A 82 13.68 -5.40 -7.06
N LEU A 83 12.81 -5.15 -6.08
CA LEU A 83 11.39 -4.83 -6.30
C LEU A 83 11.18 -3.46 -6.95
N PHE A 84 12.21 -2.61 -7.02
CA PHE A 84 12.16 -1.30 -7.68
C PHE A 84 12.73 -1.32 -9.12
N ASP A 85 13.37 -2.42 -9.52
CA ASP A 85 14.00 -2.54 -10.84
C ASP A 85 13.01 -3.11 -11.85
N ASN A 86 12.35 -2.23 -12.60
CA ASN A 86 11.35 -2.62 -13.60
C ASN A 86 11.91 -3.47 -14.77
N ASN A 87 13.24 -3.56 -14.93
CA ASN A 87 13.84 -4.49 -15.89
C ASN A 87 13.91 -5.93 -15.35
N LYS A 88 13.70 -6.12 -14.05
CA LYS A 88 13.74 -7.43 -13.37
C LYS A 88 12.37 -7.89 -12.88
N VAL A 89 11.47 -6.97 -12.58
CA VAL A 89 10.14 -7.28 -12.07
C VAL A 89 9.05 -6.57 -12.88
N GLU A 90 8.02 -7.32 -13.24
CA GLU A 90 6.78 -6.77 -13.80
C GLU A 90 5.88 -6.27 -12.64
N LYS A 91 5.17 -5.16 -12.87
CA LYS A 91 4.24 -4.50 -11.94
C LYS A 91 2.78 -4.52 -12.42
N PHE A 92 2.45 -5.48 -13.27
CA PHE A 92 1.10 -5.67 -13.82
C PHE A 92 0.15 -6.30 -12.79
N ASN A 93 -0.90 -5.59 -12.38
CA ASN A 93 -1.98 -6.11 -11.52
C ASN A 93 -1.59 -6.60 -10.12
N VAL A 94 -0.45 -6.15 -9.58
CA VAL A 94 0.10 -6.66 -8.30
C VAL A 94 0.11 -5.64 -7.15
N LEU A 95 -0.63 -4.53 -7.25
CA LEU A 95 -0.72 -3.52 -6.18
C LEU A 95 -1.15 -4.16 -4.84
N ASP A 96 -2.20 -4.99 -4.89
CA ASP A 96 -2.76 -5.70 -3.73
C ASP A 96 -2.13 -7.10 -3.54
N GLY A 97 -0.98 -7.35 -4.17
CA GLY A 97 -0.23 -8.60 -4.06
C GLY A 97 -0.71 -9.67 -5.05
N THR A 98 -1.07 -10.85 -4.56
CA THR A 98 -1.37 -12.03 -5.39
C THR A 98 -2.81 -12.04 -5.93
N PHE A 99 -3.50 -10.90 -5.85
CA PHE A 99 -4.86 -10.69 -6.33
C PHE A 99 -5.04 -9.26 -6.81
N MET A 100 -5.96 -9.06 -7.76
CA MET A 100 -6.42 -7.76 -8.21
C MET A 100 -7.95 -7.66 -8.01
N PRO A 101 -8.45 -6.62 -7.30
CA PRO A 101 -9.88 -6.34 -7.20
C PRO A 101 -10.56 -6.24 -8.57
N SER A 102 -11.85 -6.59 -8.61
CA SER A 102 -12.67 -6.44 -9.81
C SER A 102 -12.67 -4.98 -10.28
N THR A 103 -12.47 -4.74 -11.58
CA THR A 103 -12.54 -3.39 -12.15
C THR A 103 -13.93 -2.76 -12.03
N LYS A 104 -14.96 -3.52 -11.64
CA LYS A 104 -16.29 -2.99 -11.30
C LYS A 104 -16.23 -1.98 -10.14
N PHE A 105 -15.27 -2.11 -9.23
CA PHE A 105 -15.05 -1.13 -8.15
C PHE A 105 -14.37 0.16 -8.63
N THR A 106 -13.84 0.17 -9.85
CA THR A 106 -13.10 1.30 -10.46
C THR A 106 -13.69 1.69 -11.81
N GLY A 107 -15.01 1.56 -11.97
CA GLY A 107 -15.74 2.02 -13.15
C GLY A 107 -15.42 1.27 -14.45
N GLY A 108 -14.91 0.04 -14.35
CA GLY A 108 -14.48 -0.78 -15.49
C GLY A 108 -13.01 -0.60 -15.89
N PHE A 109 -12.25 0.26 -15.20
CA PHE A 109 -10.86 0.58 -15.56
C PHE A 109 -9.84 -0.08 -14.64
N ARG A 110 -8.70 -0.48 -15.20
CA ARG A 110 -7.46 -0.70 -14.44
C ARG A 110 -6.84 0.66 -14.15
N VAL A 111 -6.89 1.08 -12.89
CA VAL A 111 -6.32 2.38 -12.48
C VAL A 111 -4.80 2.33 -12.52
N CYS A 112 -4.16 3.51 -12.59
CA CYS A 112 -2.71 3.67 -12.77
C CYS A 112 -1.85 2.75 -11.89
N ALA A 113 -2.25 2.53 -10.64
CA ALA A 113 -1.48 1.73 -9.68
C ALA A 113 -1.43 0.22 -10.01
N TYR A 114 -2.28 -0.27 -10.91
CA TYR A 114 -2.26 -1.66 -11.41
C TYR A 114 -1.59 -1.81 -12.77
N LEU A 115 -1.13 -0.70 -13.37
CA LEU A 115 -0.50 -0.71 -14.68
C LEU A 115 1.01 -0.92 -14.56
N ASP A 116 1.57 -1.77 -15.41
CA ASP A 116 3.01 -1.90 -15.55
C ASP A 116 3.61 -0.66 -16.24
N THR A 117 4.88 -0.38 -15.98
CA THR A 117 5.57 0.78 -16.59
C THR A 117 5.71 0.70 -18.12
N THR A 118 5.58 -0.50 -18.69
CA THR A 118 5.57 -0.73 -20.15
C THR A 118 4.21 -0.40 -20.79
N GLU A 119 3.16 -0.19 -20.01
CA GLU A 119 1.84 0.19 -20.53
C GLU A 119 1.77 1.71 -20.75
N PRO A 120 1.39 2.20 -21.96
CA PRO A 120 1.42 3.63 -22.28
C PRO A 120 0.50 4.49 -21.38
N ASN A 121 -0.60 3.90 -20.88
CA ASN A 121 -1.50 4.59 -19.97
C ASN A 121 -0.89 4.83 -18.58
N HIS A 122 0.12 4.05 -18.17
CA HIS A 122 0.81 4.28 -16.90
C HIS A 122 1.50 5.65 -16.91
N GLU A 123 2.32 5.93 -17.92
CA GLU A 123 3.00 7.22 -18.07
C GLU A 123 2.00 8.37 -18.16
N LEU A 124 1.01 8.26 -19.04
CA LEU A 124 0.00 9.29 -19.26
C LEU A 124 -0.77 9.66 -17.98
N ILE A 125 -1.24 8.68 -17.21
CA ILE A 125 -2.02 8.93 -15.99
C ILE A 125 -1.12 9.42 -14.86
N LYS A 126 0.09 8.87 -14.72
CA LYS A 126 1.04 9.30 -13.70
C LYS A 126 1.47 10.76 -13.90
N ASP A 127 1.73 11.14 -15.14
CA ASP A 127 2.07 12.52 -15.49
C ASP A 127 0.92 13.48 -15.18
N PHE A 128 -0.31 13.08 -15.46
CA PHE A 128 -1.49 13.85 -15.06
C PHE A 128 -1.51 14.11 -13.55
N PHE A 129 -1.27 13.09 -12.72
CA PHE A 129 -1.22 13.27 -11.25
C PHE A 129 -0.09 14.19 -10.80
N LEU A 130 1.12 14.01 -11.34
CA LEU A 130 2.27 14.84 -11.00
C LEU A 130 2.06 16.31 -11.39
N GLN A 131 1.50 16.57 -12.58
CA GLN A 131 1.16 17.92 -13.01
C GLN A 131 0.06 18.53 -12.15
N ALA A 132 -0.98 17.76 -11.79
CA ALA A 132 -2.05 18.21 -10.92
C ALA A 132 -1.51 18.64 -9.55
N LEU A 133 -0.59 17.87 -8.96
CA LEU A 133 0.09 18.19 -7.70
C LEU A 133 1.01 19.42 -7.84
N ALA A 134 1.84 19.47 -8.88
CA ALA A 134 2.78 20.57 -9.11
C ALA A 134 2.07 21.93 -9.23
N ARG A 135 0.91 21.97 -9.90
CA ARG A 135 0.10 23.19 -10.03
C ARG A 135 -0.47 23.71 -8.71
N ARG A 136 -0.43 22.91 -7.64
CA ARG A 136 -1.00 23.24 -6.32
C ARG A 136 0.06 23.54 -5.26
N LYS A 137 1.34 23.60 -5.64
CA LYS A 137 2.46 23.86 -4.72
C LYS A 137 2.26 25.11 -3.86
N ASP A 138 1.64 26.16 -4.42
CA ASP A 138 1.46 27.45 -3.75
C ASP A 138 0.26 27.46 -2.80
N SER A 139 -0.75 26.61 -3.03
CA SER A 139 -1.93 26.48 -2.17
C SER A 139 -1.78 25.39 -1.10
N PHE A 140 -0.93 24.39 -1.34
CA PHE A 140 -0.76 23.22 -0.46
C PHE A 140 -0.46 23.63 0.99
N LEU A 141 0.64 24.36 1.22
CA LEU A 141 1.10 24.66 2.57
C LEU A 141 0.14 25.61 3.34
N PRO A 142 -0.37 26.70 2.75
CA PRO A 142 -1.38 27.53 3.42
C PRO A 142 -2.65 26.75 3.78
N LEU A 143 -3.17 25.94 2.85
CA LEU A 143 -4.38 25.16 3.09
C LEU A 143 -4.17 24.10 4.17
N PHE A 144 -3.04 23.38 4.12
CA PHE A 144 -2.71 22.35 5.10
C PHE A 144 -2.63 22.90 6.52
N ARG A 145 -1.96 24.06 6.71
CA ARG A 145 -1.89 24.74 8.01
C ARG A 145 -3.27 25.16 8.53
N ASN A 146 -4.14 25.63 7.65
CA ASN A 146 -5.50 26.02 8.03
C ASN A 146 -6.29 24.80 8.51
N CYS A 147 -6.28 23.69 7.76
CA CYS A 147 -6.94 22.46 8.15
C CYS A 147 -6.41 21.92 9.48
N LEU A 148 -5.08 21.91 9.68
CA LEU A 148 -4.49 21.47 10.95
C LEU A 148 -4.93 22.35 12.13
N ARG A 149 -4.95 23.67 11.96
CA ARG A 149 -5.39 24.59 13.01
C ARG A 149 -6.85 24.34 13.39
N GLU A 150 -7.71 24.14 12.40
CA GLU A 150 -9.13 23.79 12.62
C GLU A 150 -9.26 22.45 13.37
N SER A 151 -8.49 21.43 12.97
CA SER A 151 -8.46 20.12 13.63
C SER A 151 -7.98 20.18 15.07
N PHE A 152 -6.90 20.92 15.36
CA PHE A 152 -6.39 21.03 16.72
C PHE A 152 -7.33 21.84 17.61
N ALA A 153 -7.99 22.88 17.08
CA ALA A 153 -9.02 23.59 17.82
C ALA A 153 -10.19 22.68 18.22
N GLU A 154 -10.61 21.78 17.32
CA GLU A 154 -11.62 20.75 17.63
C GLU A 154 -11.15 19.77 18.71
N ILE A 155 -9.88 19.32 18.65
CA ILE A 155 -9.32 18.46 19.69
C ILE A 155 -9.28 19.19 21.05
N GLU A 156 -8.85 20.45 21.08
CA GLU A 156 -8.83 21.27 22.29
C GLU A 156 -10.24 21.48 22.86
N ASP A 157 -11.24 21.71 22.00
CA ASP A 157 -12.64 21.82 22.40
C ASP A 157 -13.17 20.52 23.00
N GLN A 158 -12.90 19.37 22.39
CA GLN A 158 -13.27 18.06 22.94
C GLN A 158 -12.61 17.81 24.30
N LEU A 159 -11.32 18.12 24.45
CA LEU A 159 -10.58 17.99 25.72
C LEU A 159 -11.03 18.98 26.80
N SER A 160 -11.61 20.12 26.42
CA SER A 160 -12.20 21.06 27.38
C SER A 160 -13.50 20.54 27.99
N LYS A 161 -14.21 19.66 27.25
CA LYS A 161 -15.52 19.11 27.61
C LYS A 161 -15.43 17.69 28.17
N ASN A 162 -14.37 16.95 27.82
CA ASN A 162 -14.18 15.54 28.12
C ASN A 162 -12.73 15.29 28.57
N THR A 163 -12.43 14.11 29.12
CA THR A 163 -11.05 13.73 29.50
C THR A 163 -10.20 13.23 28.33
N GLU A 164 -10.82 12.98 27.17
CA GLU A 164 -10.20 12.45 25.97
C GLU A 164 -10.81 13.06 24.71
N ALA A 165 -10.12 12.91 23.58
CA ALA A 165 -10.57 13.42 22.27
C ALA A 165 -10.30 12.39 21.15
N GLY A 166 -11.21 12.36 20.18
CA GLY A 166 -11.18 11.42 19.06
C GLY A 166 -10.24 11.85 17.95
N PHE A 167 -8.93 11.64 18.11
CA PHE A 167 -7.91 12.04 17.13
C PHE A 167 -8.19 11.52 15.72
N ASN A 168 -8.47 10.22 15.59
CA ASN A 168 -8.65 9.58 14.28
C ASN A 168 -9.85 10.14 13.51
N ASP A 169 -10.96 10.42 14.19
CA ASP A 169 -12.17 10.91 13.54
C ASP A 169 -11.95 12.34 13.02
N VAL A 170 -11.42 13.22 13.89
CA VAL A 170 -11.11 14.61 13.54
C VAL A 170 -10.11 14.67 12.37
N PHE A 171 -9.02 13.91 12.44
CA PHE A 171 -7.99 13.94 11.40
C PHE A 171 -8.40 13.20 10.11
N SER A 172 -9.28 12.21 10.18
CA SER A 172 -9.84 11.57 8.98
C SER A 172 -10.71 12.55 8.19
N GLN A 173 -11.59 13.28 8.87
CA GLN A 173 -12.40 14.32 8.25
C GLN A 173 -11.53 15.46 7.71
N ALA A 174 -10.54 15.91 8.49
CA ALA A 174 -9.62 16.96 8.07
C ALA A 174 -8.79 16.56 6.84
N SER A 175 -8.33 15.31 6.78
CA SER A 175 -7.59 14.78 5.63
C SER A 175 -8.44 14.78 4.37
N PHE A 176 -9.70 14.36 4.47
CA PHE A 176 -10.63 14.42 3.34
C PHE A 176 -10.91 15.87 2.92
N ASN A 177 -11.23 16.76 3.85
CA ASN A 177 -11.50 18.17 3.57
C ASN A 177 -10.28 18.86 2.94
N PHE A 178 -9.08 18.60 3.44
CA PHE A 178 -7.84 19.09 2.88
C PHE A 178 -7.69 18.64 1.42
N MET A 179 -7.78 17.34 1.15
CA MET A 179 -7.64 16.80 -0.19
C MET A 179 -8.71 17.35 -1.14
N PHE A 180 -9.97 17.38 -0.70
CA PHE A 180 -11.07 17.90 -1.51
C PHE A 180 -10.85 19.38 -1.85
N ARG A 181 -10.56 20.23 -0.86
CA ARG A 181 -10.29 21.65 -1.06
C ARG A 181 -9.05 21.87 -1.94
N LEU A 182 -8.02 21.05 -1.78
CA LEU A 182 -6.79 21.13 -2.58
C LEU A 182 -7.08 20.85 -4.06
N PHE A 183 -7.91 19.83 -4.36
CA PHE A 183 -8.20 19.43 -5.73
C PHE A 183 -9.39 20.14 -6.39
N CYS A 184 -10.30 20.71 -5.60
CA CYS A 184 -11.54 21.34 -6.07
C CYS A 184 -11.57 22.85 -5.79
N ASP A 185 -10.48 23.57 -6.08
CA ASP A 185 -10.38 25.03 -6.02
C ASP A 185 -10.84 25.64 -4.68
N ASN A 186 -10.40 25.05 -3.58
CA ASN A 186 -10.72 25.42 -2.20
C ASN A 186 -12.22 25.39 -1.86
N ARG A 187 -13.04 24.64 -2.63
CA ARG A 187 -14.43 24.39 -2.27
C ARG A 187 -14.52 23.41 -1.11
N ASP A 188 -15.42 23.70 -0.17
CA ASP A 188 -15.75 22.77 0.89
C ASP A 188 -16.61 21.61 0.33
N PRO A 189 -16.33 20.34 0.69
CA PRO A 189 -17.14 19.21 0.24
C PRO A 189 -18.62 19.33 0.61
N SER A 190 -18.95 19.98 1.73
CA SER A 190 -20.34 20.23 2.16
C SER A 190 -21.11 21.19 1.24
N HIS A 191 -20.40 21.98 0.42
CA HIS A 191 -21.00 22.91 -0.55
C HIS A 191 -21.20 22.27 -1.93
N THR A 192 -20.98 20.96 -2.06
CA THR A 192 -21.16 20.25 -3.33
C THR A 192 -22.58 19.69 -3.44
N ASN A 193 -23.09 19.59 -4.67
CA ASN A 193 -24.39 18.95 -4.93
C ASN A 193 -24.29 17.41 -4.94
N LEU A 194 -23.17 16.84 -4.46
CA LEU A 194 -22.96 15.41 -4.31
C LEU A 194 -23.61 14.92 -3.00
N ALA A 195 -24.91 15.14 -2.87
CA ALA A 195 -25.68 14.50 -1.81
C ALA A 195 -25.81 13.00 -2.13
N SER A 196 -25.73 12.16 -1.10
CA SER A 196 -26.10 10.76 -1.22
C SER A 196 -27.57 10.68 -1.66
N LYS A 197 -27.82 10.39 -2.93
CA LYS A 197 -29.07 9.71 -3.30
C LYS A 197 -28.95 8.33 -2.67
N VAL A 198 -29.36 8.22 -1.41
CA VAL A 198 -29.63 6.92 -0.79
C VAL A 198 -30.77 6.34 -1.61
N SER A 199 -30.42 5.56 -2.63
CA SER A 199 -31.39 4.74 -3.32
C SER A 199 -31.74 3.64 -2.35
N VAL A 200 -32.85 3.83 -1.64
CA VAL A 200 -33.50 2.78 -0.87
C VAL A 200 -33.95 1.74 -1.89
N TYR A 201 -33.20 0.64 -1.98
CA TYR A 201 -33.63 -0.60 -2.62
C TYR A 201 -33.74 -1.66 -1.53
#